data_AF-A0A7S3X4Z8-F1
#
_entry.id   AF-A0A7S3X4Z8-F1
#
_cell.length_a   1.000
_cell.length_b   1.000
_cell.length_c   1.000
_cell.angle_alpha   90.00
_cell.angle_beta   90.00
_cell.angle_gamma   90.00
#
_symmetry.space_group_name_H-M   'P 1'
#
loop_
_entity.id
_entity.type
_entity.pdbx_description
1 polymer ?
#
loop_
_entity_poly.entity_id
_entity_poly.type
_entity_poly.pdbx_seq_one_letter_code
_entity_poly.pdbx_strand_id
1 'polypeptide(L)'
;WVALNGKVYDLTEFLDRHPGGRMTVMAWAGKDASKFFNGIHQDSWIKQYLRPEAYLGELGIKEAQMSDAFWDSLRQARVHELHEELHYFADPEGAKESAAPELALAGLGVQTERVQARLNTLEARKKAAIEAEDFVKADELKK
;
A
#
# COMPACT_ATOMS: atom_id res chain seq x y z
N TRP A 1 3.78 15.40 0.40
CA TRP A 1 2.34 15.76 0.43
C TRP A 1 1.91 16.10 1.84
N VAL A 2 0.85 16.87 2.00
CA VAL A 2 0.26 17.25 3.29
C VAL A 2 -1.25 17.14 3.17
N ALA A 3 -1.93 16.63 4.20
CA ALA A 3 -3.38 16.67 4.26
C ALA A 3 -3.86 17.93 4.99
N LEU A 4 -4.85 18.61 4.40
CA LEU A 4 -5.50 19.80 4.91
C LEU A 4 -7.00 19.66 4.70
N ASN A 5 -7.78 19.69 5.77
CA ASN A 5 -9.24 19.68 5.77
C ASN A 5 -9.84 18.51 4.96
N GLY A 6 -9.32 17.30 5.19
CA GLY A 6 -9.78 16.10 4.48
C GLY A 6 -9.31 16.01 3.03
N LYS A 7 -8.39 16.87 2.58
CA LYS A 7 -7.87 16.90 1.21
C LYS A 7 -6.35 16.77 1.21
N VAL A 8 -5.81 16.08 0.20
CA VAL A 8 -4.37 15.86 0.08
C VAL A 8 -3.78 16.79 -0.98
N TYR A 9 -2.68 17.45 -0.62
CA TYR A 9 -1.99 18.39 -1.51
C TYR A 9 -0.50 18.04 -1.69
N ASP A 10 -0.03 18.16 -2.92
CA ASP A 10 1.39 18.24 -3.24
C ASP A 10 1.90 19.67 -3.10
N LEU A 11 2.62 19.92 -2.00
CA LEU A 11 3.21 21.21 -1.69
C LEU A 11 4.67 21.33 -2.13
N THR A 12 5.22 20.35 -2.86
CA THR A 12 6.66 20.29 -3.19
C THR A 12 7.15 21.58 -3.85
N GLU A 13 6.44 22.09 -4.85
CA GLU A 13 6.77 23.36 -5.52
C GLU A 13 6.38 24.61 -4.74
N PHE A 14 5.57 24.48 -3.69
CA PHE A 14 5.14 25.58 -2.84
C PHE A 14 6.11 25.82 -1.67
N LEU A 15 6.93 24.83 -1.32
CA LEU A 15 7.85 24.87 -0.17
C LEU A 15 8.67 26.16 -0.10
N ASP A 16 9.30 26.57 -1.20
CA ASP A 16 10.21 27.72 -1.23
C ASP A 16 9.47 29.06 -1.38
N ARG A 17 8.16 29.02 -1.67
CA ARG A 17 7.28 30.20 -1.78
C ARG A 17 6.44 30.44 -0.53
N HIS A 18 6.45 29.51 0.43
CA HIS A 18 5.66 29.63 1.64
C HIS A 18 6.17 30.77 2.54
N PRO A 19 5.35 31.80 2.85
CA PRO A 19 5.79 32.94 3.65
C PRO A 19 6.26 32.58 5.06
N GLY A 20 5.70 31.52 5.66
CA GLY A 20 6.14 30.99 6.96
C GLY A 20 7.40 30.13 6.90
N GLY A 21 8.07 30.07 5.75
CA GLY A 21 9.28 29.30 5.50
C GLY A 21 9.03 27.82 5.17
N ARG A 22 9.96 27.24 4.41
CA ARG A 22 9.94 25.84 3.97
C ARG A 22 9.81 24.83 5.11
N MET A 23 10.57 25.04 6.20
CA MET A 23 10.66 24.08 7.30
C MET A 23 9.31 23.89 8.01
N THR A 24 8.48 24.94 8.04
CA THR A 24 7.14 24.90 8.64
C THR A 24 6.23 23.94 7.89
N VAL A 25 6.28 23.92 6.56
CA VAL A 25 5.54 22.95 5.75
C VAL A 25 6.15 21.55 5.87
N MET A 26 7.49 21.47 5.86
CA MET A 26 8.20 20.19 5.88
C MET A 26 7.99 19.40 7.18
N ALA A 27 7.78 20.08 8.31
CA ALA A 27 7.43 19.44 9.59
C ALA A 27 6.15 18.57 9.52
N TRP A 28 5.27 18.88 8.55
CA TRP A 28 4.01 18.20 8.30
C TRP A 28 4.02 17.31 7.05
N ALA A 29 5.18 17.10 6.41
CA ALA A 29 5.27 16.22 5.26
C ALA A 29 4.77 14.80 5.61
N GLY A 30 3.81 14.31 4.82
CA GLY A 30 3.16 13.00 5.00
C GLY A 30 2.11 12.97 6.10
N LYS A 31 1.72 14.11 6.67
CA LYS A 31 0.80 14.19 7.82
C LYS A 31 -0.40 15.09 7.52
N ASP A 32 -1.41 14.98 8.39
CA ASP A 32 -2.52 15.92 8.46
C ASP A 32 -2.11 17.15 9.30
N ALA A 33 -2.13 18.32 8.67
CA ALA A 33 -1.78 19.60 9.29
C ALA A 33 -3.00 20.50 9.54
N SER A 34 -4.23 20.00 9.36
CA SER A 34 -5.47 20.79 9.36
C SER A 34 -5.60 21.69 10.59
N LYS A 35 -5.38 21.13 11.78
CA LYS A 35 -5.48 21.88 13.05
C LYS A 35 -4.48 23.04 13.11
N PHE A 36 -3.24 22.81 12.68
CA PHE A 36 -2.20 23.84 12.69
C PHE A 36 -2.46 24.90 11.61
N PHE A 37 -2.80 24.45 10.40
CA PHE A 37 -3.10 25.33 9.26
C PHE A 37 -4.28 26.26 9.59
N ASN A 38 -5.41 25.72 10.05
CA ASN A 38 -6.62 26.50 10.35
C ASN A 38 -6.46 27.46 11.53
N GLY A 39 -5.45 27.27 12.38
CA GLY A 39 -5.13 28.19 13.47
C GLY A 39 -4.44 29.49 12.99
N ILE A 40 -3.93 29.51 11.76
CA ILE A 40 -3.11 30.60 11.22
C ILE A 40 -3.65 31.10 9.87
N HIS A 41 -4.21 30.21 9.05
CA HIS A 41 -4.59 30.46 7.66
C HIS A 41 -6.08 30.19 7.45
N GLN A 42 -6.67 30.91 6.48
CA GLN A 42 -8.03 30.64 6.01
C GLN A 42 -8.01 29.56 4.92
N ASP A 43 -9.07 28.74 4.83
CA ASP A 43 -9.19 27.70 3.79
C ASP A 43 -9.19 28.27 2.37
N SER A 44 -9.71 29.49 2.19
CA SER A 44 -9.70 30.22 0.91
C SER A 44 -8.29 30.42 0.35
N TRP A 45 -7.26 30.49 1.20
CA TRP A 45 -5.88 30.73 0.78
C TRP A 45 -5.30 29.56 0.01
N ILE A 46 -5.80 28.34 0.23
CA ILE A 46 -5.39 27.15 -0.53
C ILE A 46 -5.59 27.40 -2.02
N LYS A 47 -6.78 27.88 -2.43
CA LYS A 47 -7.11 28.16 -3.84
C LYS A 47 -6.38 29.37 -4.40
N GLN A 48 -5.99 30.31 -3.54
CA GLN A 48 -5.31 31.54 -3.95
C GLN A 48 -3.81 31.33 -4.20
N TYR A 49 -3.16 30.49 -3.39
CA TYR A 49 -1.70 30.33 -3.42
C TYR A 49 -1.23 29.01 -4.03
N LEU A 50 -2.06 27.97 -4.03
CA LEU A 50 -1.72 26.71 -4.66
C LEU A 50 -2.32 26.64 -6.07
N ARG A 51 -1.58 26.01 -6.98
CA ARG A 51 -2.11 25.68 -8.30
C ARG A 51 -3.15 24.56 -8.17
N PRO A 52 -4.14 24.48 -9.08
CA PRO A 52 -5.14 23.40 -9.06
C PRO A 52 -4.53 22.00 -9.05
N GLU A 53 -3.41 21.79 -9.75
CA GLU A 53 -2.71 20.50 -9.86
C GLU A 53 -2.06 20.06 -8.54
N ALA A 54 -1.90 20.98 -7.59
CA ALA A 54 -1.41 20.62 -6.26
C ALA A 54 -2.45 19.77 -5.50
N TYR A 55 -3.74 19.82 -5.84
CA TYR A 55 -4.76 18.99 -5.21
C TYR A 55 -4.73 17.58 -5.81
N LEU A 56 -4.50 16.58 -4.95
CA LEU A 56 -4.38 15.19 -5.35
C LEU A 56 -5.65 14.38 -5.14
N GLY A 57 -6.55 14.86 -4.27
CA GLY A 57 -7.82 14.19 -3.96
C GLY A 57 -8.24 14.32 -2.50
N GLU A 58 -9.34 13.67 -2.17
CA GLU A 58 -9.84 13.56 -0.79
C GLU A 58 -9.01 12.54 0.01
N LEU A 59 -8.68 12.90 1.24
CA LEU A 59 -8.10 12.01 2.24
C LEU A 59 -9.21 11.10 2.78
N GLY A 60 -9.04 9.80 2.61
CA GLY A 60 -9.98 8.84 3.15
C GLY A 60 -9.78 7.46 2.59
N ILE A 61 -10.62 6.56 3.08
CA ILE A 61 -10.67 5.18 2.63
C ILE A 61 -11.77 5.08 1.58
N LYS A 62 -11.45 4.49 0.43
CA LYS A 62 -12.50 4.05 -0.49
C LYS A 62 -13.08 2.77 0.09
N GLU A 63 -14.22 2.86 0.79
CA GLU A 63 -14.86 1.72 1.49
C GLU A 63 -15.01 0.47 0.60
N ALA A 64 -15.32 0.67 -0.69
CA ALA A 64 -15.37 -0.41 -1.68
C ALA A 64 -14.05 -1.20 -1.80
N GLN A 65 -12.90 -0.52 -1.67
CA GLN A 65 -11.56 -1.09 -1.67
C GLN A 65 -11.14 -1.68 -0.32
N MET A 66 -12.01 -1.66 0.68
CA MET A 66 -11.79 -2.34 1.96
C MET A 66 -12.81 -3.45 2.22
N SER A 67 -13.66 -3.77 1.25
CA SER A 67 -14.58 -4.89 1.36
C SER A 67 -13.85 -6.24 1.39
N ASP A 68 -14.43 -7.22 2.09
CA ASP A 68 -13.90 -8.59 2.12
C ASP A 68 -13.78 -9.17 0.72
N ALA A 69 -14.72 -8.85 -0.17
CA ALA A 69 -14.70 -9.28 -1.57
C ALA A 69 -13.50 -8.68 -2.34
N PHE A 70 -13.16 -7.41 -2.10
CA PHE A 70 -11.97 -6.80 -2.71
C PHE A 70 -10.69 -7.46 -2.20
N TRP A 71 -10.57 -7.66 -0.88
CA TRP A 71 -9.42 -8.35 -0.31
C TRP A 71 -9.31 -9.79 -0.79
N ASP A 72 -10.44 -10.48 -0.98
CA ASP A 72 -10.45 -11.83 -1.54
C ASP A 72 -9.96 -11.84 -2.99
N SER A 73 -10.38 -10.87 -3.81
CA SER A 73 -9.90 -10.75 -5.19
C SER A 73 -8.39 -10.55 -5.28
N LEU A 74 -7.80 -9.74 -4.38
CA LEU A 74 -6.36 -9.52 -4.32
C LEU A 74 -5.62 -10.80 -3.89
N ARG A 75 -6.18 -11.54 -2.92
CA ARG A 75 -5.62 -12.84 -2.50
C ARG A 75 -5.66 -13.84 -3.65
N GLN A 76 -6.78 -13.94 -4.36
CA GLN A 76 -6.92 -14.84 -5.51
C GLN A 76 -5.95 -14.47 -6.64
N ALA A 77 -5.81 -13.19 -6.97
CA ALA A 77 -4.83 -12.72 -7.96
C ALA A 77 -3.39 -13.09 -7.57
N ARG A 78 -3.02 -12.90 -6.29
CA ARG A 78 -1.69 -13.30 -5.80
C ARG A 78 -1.48 -14.80 -5.83
N VAL A 79 -2.50 -15.59 -5.52
CA VAL A 79 -2.45 -17.04 -5.63
C VAL A 79 -2.27 -17.45 -7.08
N HIS A 80 -2.96 -16.83 -8.03
CA HIS A 80 -2.80 -17.10 -9.47
C HIS A 80 -1.38 -16.79 -9.95
N GLU A 81 -0.84 -15.62 -9.59
CA GLU A 81 0.55 -15.23 -9.90
C GLU A 81 1.56 -16.27 -9.39
N LEU A 82 1.42 -16.72 -8.14
CA LEU A 82 2.27 -17.77 -7.57
C LEU A 82 2.13 -19.12 -8.28
N HIS A 83 0.92 -19.47 -8.75
CA HIS A 83 0.71 -20.68 -9.52
C HIS A 83 1.40 -20.61 -10.88
N GLU A 84 1.36 -19.46 -11.57
CA GLU A 84 2.06 -19.27 -12.84
C GLU A 84 3.58 -19.31 -12.67
N GLU A 85 4.11 -18.66 -11.62
CA GLU A 85 5.53 -18.76 -11.27
C GLU A 85 5.94 -20.23 -11.03
N LEU A 86 5.16 -20.97 -10.23
CA LEU A 86 5.42 -22.39 -9.96
C LEU A 86 5.33 -23.25 -11.22
N HIS A 87 4.34 -23.01 -12.09
CA HIS A 87 4.18 -23.73 -13.34
C HIS A 87 5.38 -23.51 -14.27
N TYR A 88 5.87 -22.28 -14.35
CA TYR A 88 7.07 -21.93 -15.12
C TYR A 88 8.34 -22.62 -14.56
N PHE A 89 8.49 -22.73 -13.25
CA PHE A 89 9.62 -23.44 -12.64
C PHE A 89 9.53 -24.96 -12.79
N ALA A 90 8.32 -25.53 -12.87
CA ALA A 90 8.10 -26.96 -12.99
C ALA A 90 8.32 -27.50 -14.42
N ASP A 91 7.96 -26.71 -15.45
CA ASP A 91 8.21 -27.05 -16.85
C ASP A 91 8.62 -25.81 -17.67
N PRO A 92 9.92 -25.49 -17.70
CA PRO A 92 10.42 -24.32 -18.43
C PRO A 92 10.42 -24.49 -19.95
N GLU A 93 10.20 -25.71 -20.48
CA GLU A 93 10.13 -25.96 -21.93
C GLU A 93 8.70 -25.86 -22.47
N GLY A 94 7.68 -26.27 -21.71
CA GLY A 94 6.27 -26.14 -22.08
C GLY A 94 5.74 -24.68 -22.08
N ALA A 95 6.29 -23.80 -21.24
CA ALA A 95 5.87 -22.40 -21.15
C ALA A 95 6.28 -21.53 -22.37
N LYS A 96 7.12 -22.04 -23.27
CA LYS A 96 7.56 -21.31 -24.48
C LYS A 96 6.49 -21.25 -25.58
N GLU A 97 5.48 -22.13 -25.55
CA GLU A 97 4.44 -22.17 -26.60
C GLU A 97 3.21 -21.29 -26.30
N SER A 98 2.95 -20.93 -25.04
CA SER A 98 1.85 -20.04 -24.67
C SER A 98 2.37 -18.70 -24.12
N ALA A 99 2.81 -17.83 -25.03
CA ALA A 99 2.99 -16.39 -24.83
C ALA A 99 3.42 -15.95 -23.41
N ALA A 100 4.72 -16.03 -23.11
CA ALA A 100 5.27 -15.35 -21.94
C ALA A 100 5.00 -13.83 -22.03
N PRO A 101 4.46 -13.18 -20.99
CA PRO A 101 4.60 -11.75 -20.86
C PRO A 101 6.06 -11.47 -20.49
N GLU A 102 6.64 -10.54 -21.23
CA GLU A 102 8.00 -10.04 -21.13
C GLU A 102 8.30 -9.46 -19.73
N LEU A 103 8.58 -10.31 -18.75
CA LEU A 103 9.21 -9.93 -17.49
C LEU A 103 10.56 -10.63 -17.38
N ALA A 104 11.53 -10.09 -18.10
CA ALA A 104 12.93 -10.36 -17.90
C ALA A 104 13.35 -9.92 -16.49
N LEU A 105 13.18 -10.82 -15.51
CA LEU A 105 13.84 -10.73 -14.20
C LEU A 105 15.26 -11.34 -14.26
N ALA A 106 15.91 -11.27 -15.42
CA ALA A 106 17.32 -11.63 -15.58
C ALA A 106 18.19 -10.48 -15.05
N GLY A 107 18.39 -10.43 -13.74
CA GLY A 107 19.31 -9.44 -13.16
C GLY A 107 19.34 -9.36 -11.64
N LEU A 108 18.38 -9.94 -10.92
CA LEU A 108 18.39 -9.96 -9.47
C LEU A 108 18.78 -11.35 -9.01
N GLY A 109 20.00 -11.50 -8.50
CA GLY A 109 20.49 -12.71 -7.83
C GLY A 109 19.67 -13.01 -6.56
N VAL A 110 18.41 -13.42 -6.76
CA VAL A 110 17.54 -13.93 -5.72
C VAL A 110 18.09 -15.28 -5.32
N GLN A 111 18.90 -15.28 -4.28
CA GLN A 111 19.35 -16.52 -3.67
C GLN A 111 18.11 -17.28 -3.20
N THR A 112 17.91 -18.46 -3.78
CA THR A 112 16.79 -19.37 -3.53
C THR A 112 16.56 -19.64 -2.04
N GLU A 113 17.62 -19.57 -1.23
CA GLU A 113 17.56 -19.66 0.24
C GLU A 113 16.72 -18.56 0.90
N ARG A 114 16.75 -17.32 0.39
CA ARG A 114 15.94 -16.20 0.93
C ARG A 114 14.45 -16.37 0.62
N VAL A 115 14.13 -16.92 -0.54
CA VAL A 115 12.75 -17.25 -0.92
C VAL A 115 12.25 -18.40 -0.07
N GLN A 116 13.05 -19.45 0.11
CA GLN A 116 12.71 -20.60 0.94
C GLN A 116 12.54 -20.22 2.42
N ALA A 117 13.42 -19.39 2.98
CA ALA A 117 13.30 -18.91 4.35
C ALA A 117 12.02 -18.08 4.55
N ARG A 118 11.67 -17.27 3.54
CA ARG A 118 10.44 -16.47 3.57
C ARG A 118 9.19 -17.35 3.44
N LEU A 119 9.22 -18.39 2.61
CA LEU A 119 8.14 -19.37 2.49
C LEU A 119 7.91 -20.09 3.83
N ASN A 120 8.97 -20.63 4.44
CA ASN A 120 8.89 -21.31 5.75
C ASN A 120 8.33 -20.39 6.85
N THR A 121 8.70 -19.10 6.81
CA THR A 121 8.20 -18.10 7.78
C THR A 121 6.70 -17.82 7.57
N LEU A 122 6.24 -17.77 6.32
CA LEU A 122 4.83 -17.56 5.99
C LEU A 122 3.97 -18.78 6.35
N GLU A 123 4.48 -19.99 6.12
CA GLU A 123 3.81 -21.23 6.52
C GLU A 123 3.66 -21.33 8.04
N ALA A 124 4.72 -21.00 8.79
CA ALA A 124 4.68 -20.97 10.25
C ALA A 124 3.65 -19.95 10.78
N ARG A 125 3.57 -18.76 10.16
CA ARG A 125 2.58 -17.73 10.52
C ARG A 125 1.15 -18.14 10.18
N LYS A 126 0.93 -18.79 9.04
CA LYS A 126 -0.38 -19.34 8.65
C LYS A 126 -0.85 -20.38 9.65
N LYS A 127 0.04 -21.30 10.05
CA LYS A 127 -0.25 -22.32 11.06
C LYS A 127 -0.63 -21.68 12.41
N ALA A 128 0.14 -20.70 12.88
CA ALA A 128 -0.14 -20.00 14.13
C ALA A 128 -1.47 -19.24 14.12
N ALA A 129 -1.85 -18.64 12.99
CA ALA A 129 -3.14 -17.94 12.84
C ALA A 129 -4.33 -18.91 12.92
N ILE A 130 -4.23 -20.08 12.27
CA ILE A 130 -5.25 -21.13 12.33
C ILE A 130 -5.39 -21.66 13.78
N GLU A 131 -4.28 -21.94 14.45
CA GLU A 131 -4.28 -22.39 15.84
C GLU A 131 -4.88 -21.34 16.80
N ALA A 132 -4.66 -20.05 16.54
CA ALA A 132 -5.26 -18.97 17.31
C ALA A 132 -6.77 -18.86 17.08
N GLU A 133 -7.24 -18.99 15.84
CA GLU A 133 -8.68 -19.02 15.52
C GLU A 133 -9.39 -20.23 16.14
N ASP A 134 -8.74 -21.40 16.14
CA ASP A 134 -9.27 -22.61 16.78
C ASP A 134 -9.33 -22.47 18.30
N PHE A 135 -8.35 -21.81 18.91
CA PHE A 135 -8.34 -21.53 20.36
C PHE A 135 -9.46 -20.57 20.78
N VAL A 136 -9.69 -19.51 20.00
CA VAL A 136 -10.80 -18.55 20.25
C VAL A 136 -12.15 -19.26 20.17
N LYS A 137 -12.38 -20.07 19.12
CA LYS A 137 -13.63 -20.86 18.98
C LYS A 137 -13.82 -21.88 20.11
N ALA A 138 -12.74 -22.49 20.59
CA ALA A 138 -12.79 -23.45 21.70
C ALA A 138 -13.09 -22.78 23.06
N ASP A 139 -12.72 -21.52 23.26
CA ASP A 139 -13.03 -20.75 24.48
C ASP A 139 -14.50 -20.26 24.48
N GLU A 140 -15.03 -19.89 23.31
CA GLU A 140 -16.45 -19.52 23.15
C GLU A 140 -17.40 -20.69 23.44
N LEU A 141 -17.02 -21.92 23.08
CA LEU A 141 -17.81 -23.13 23.35
C LEU A 141 -17.81 -23.56 24.83
N LYS A 142 -16.93 -23.00 25.67
CA LYS A 142 -16.82 -23.31 27.10
C LYS A 142 -17.62 -22.36 28.01
N LYS A 143 -18.27 -21.33 27.45
CA LYS A 143 -19.18 -20.41 28.16
C LYS A 143 -20.62 -20.90 28.05
#